data_AF-A0A6G3PGX1-F1
#
_entry.id   AF-A0A6G3PGX1-F1
#
_cell.length_a   1.000
_cell.length_b   1.000
_cell.length_c   1.000
_cell.angle_alpha   90.00
_cell.angle_beta   90.00
_cell.angle_gamma   90.00
#
_symmetry.space_group_name_H-M   'P 1'
#
loop_
_entity.id
_entity.type
_entity.pdbx_description
1 polymer ?
#
loop_
_entity_poly.entity_id
_entity_poly.type
_entity_poly.pdbx_seq_one_letter_code
_entity_poly.pdbx_strand_id
1 'polypeptide(L)'
;MRSLFPVTDLTTSTSEGGGPAGPSADREWSLDELAEAYAYPAAPDRRAPAAGGADPSGGSWLRANMVSTLDGAAQHEGRSQPISCAADMRIFGTLRGLADVVIAGAETVRQEGYRPARAREAF
;
A
#
# COMPACT_ATOMS: atom_id res chain seq x y z
N MET A 1 -13.31 8.22 -24.73
CA MET A 1 -11.83 8.24 -24.80
C MET A 1 -11.31 8.87 -23.52
N ARG A 2 -10.72 8.09 -22.61
CA ARG A 2 -10.06 8.64 -21.43
C ARG A 2 -8.61 8.96 -21.82
N SER A 3 -8.22 10.23 -21.66
CA SER A 3 -6.85 10.66 -21.89
C SER A 3 -5.96 10.02 -20.83
N LEU A 4 -4.98 9.24 -21.27
CA LEU A 4 -3.89 8.81 -20.40
C LEU A 4 -3.09 10.06 -20.05
N PHE A 5 -2.90 10.32 -18.75
CA PHE A 5 -1.93 11.32 -18.34
C PHE A 5 -0.53 10.79 -18.70
N PRO A 6 0.35 11.63 -19.27
CA PRO A 6 1.71 11.20 -19.58
C PRO A 6 2.42 10.77 -18.30
N VAL A 7 3.02 9.58 -18.31
CA VAL A 7 3.94 9.14 -17.26
C VAL A 7 5.15 10.07 -17.31
N THR A 8 5.27 10.99 -16.37
CA THR A 8 6.35 11.99 -16.33
C THR A 8 7.64 11.43 -15.72
N ASP A 9 7.52 10.40 -14.90
CA ASP A 9 8.63 9.81 -14.17
C ASP A 9 8.76 8.33 -14.53
N LEU A 10 9.78 8.00 -15.32
CA LEU A 10 10.22 6.62 -15.49
C LEU A 10 11.03 6.23 -14.26
N THR A 11 10.65 5.16 -13.57
CA THR A 11 11.54 4.52 -12.60
C THR A 11 12.77 4.03 -13.35
N THR A 12 13.89 4.71 -13.20
CA THR A 12 15.16 4.29 -13.80
C THR A 12 15.56 2.96 -13.17
N SER A 13 15.60 1.90 -13.98
CA SER A 13 16.34 0.69 -13.61
C SER A 13 17.80 1.12 -13.48
N THR A 14 18.27 1.34 -12.25
CA THR A 14 19.67 1.67 -12.02
C THR A 14 20.49 0.41 -12.30
N SER A 15 20.86 0.21 -13.56
CA SER A 15 21.92 -0.73 -13.95
C SER A 15 23.20 -0.01 -14.35
N GLU A 16 23.26 1.32 -14.31
CA GLU A 16 24.46 2.08 -14.66
C GLU A 16 24.73 3.20 -13.64
N GLY A 17 25.63 2.92 -12.70
CA GLY A 17 26.09 3.91 -11.72
C GLY A 17 27.02 3.29 -10.69
N GLY A 18 28.33 3.34 -10.94
CA GLY A 18 29.40 2.82 -10.07
C GLY A 18 29.60 3.60 -8.76
N GLY A 19 28.55 3.77 -7.96
CA GLY A 19 28.65 4.07 -6.52
C GLY A 19 28.64 2.78 -5.71
N PRO A 20 28.99 2.78 -4.40
CA PRO A 20 28.88 1.58 -3.59
C PRO A 20 27.41 1.17 -3.53
N ALA A 21 27.06 0.14 -4.31
CA ALA A 21 25.78 -0.50 -4.29
C ALA A 21 25.60 -1.11 -2.89
N GLY A 22 24.90 -0.38 -2.01
CA GLY A 22 24.22 -1.03 -0.90
C GLY A 22 23.29 -2.10 -1.49
N PRO A 23 23.17 -3.28 -0.90
CA PRO A 23 22.51 -4.41 -1.53
C PRO A 23 20.99 -4.16 -1.58
N SER A 24 20.49 -3.49 -2.61
CA SER A 24 19.15 -3.78 -3.12
C SER A 24 19.24 -5.05 -3.95
N ALA A 25 19.58 -6.16 -3.29
CA ALA A 25 19.57 -7.46 -3.92
C ALA A 25 18.15 -7.79 -4.37
N ASP A 26 18.01 -8.46 -5.52
CA ASP A 26 16.79 -9.17 -5.94
C ASP A 26 16.48 -10.27 -4.93
N ARG A 27 15.98 -9.87 -3.76
CA ARG A 27 15.59 -10.75 -2.67
C ARG A 27 14.15 -10.46 -2.30
N GLU A 28 13.46 -11.49 -1.84
CA GLU A 28 12.13 -11.34 -1.30
C GLU A 28 12.18 -10.65 0.08
N TRP A 29 11.29 -9.69 0.30
CA TRP A 29 11.14 -9.01 1.58
C TRP A 29 10.27 -9.85 2.51
N SER A 30 10.68 -9.98 3.77
CA SER A 30 9.87 -10.59 4.81
C SER A 30 8.62 -9.75 5.11
N LEU A 31 7.62 -10.35 5.77
CA LEU A 31 6.42 -9.60 6.16
C LEU A 31 6.73 -8.50 7.17
N ASP A 32 7.69 -8.70 8.06
CA ASP A 32 8.14 -7.69 9.03
C ASP A 32 8.82 -6.50 8.35
N GLU A 33 9.65 -6.76 7.34
CA GLU A 33 10.29 -5.70 6.55
C GLU A 33 9.26 -4.90 5.75
N LEU A 34 8.26 -5.58 5.17
CA LEU A 34 7.14 -4.90 4.53
C LEU A 34 6.31 -4.10 5.54
N ALA A 35 6.08 -4.65 6.73
CA ALA A 35 5.33 -3.99 7.79
C ALA A 35 6.02 -2.70 8.25
N GLU A 36 7.33 -2.75 8.48
CA GLU A 36 8.14 -1.60 8.87
C GLU A 36 8.14 -0.53 7.75
N ALA A 37 8.36 -0.93 6.50
CA ALA A 37 8.38 0.00 5.37
C ALA A 37 7.03 0.72 5.15
N TYR A 38 5.93 0.08 5.53
CA TYR A 38 4.58 0.63 5.44
C TYR A 38 3.97 1.00 6.79
N ALA A 39 4.78 1.15 7.84
CA ALA A 39 4.29 1.55 9.16
C ALA A 39 3.59 2.92 9.07
N TYR A 40 2.53 3.10 9.87
CA TYR A 40 1.93 4.41 10.02
C TYR A 40 2.87 5.33 10.81
N PRO A 41 2.91 6.64 10.53
CA PRO A 41 3.69 7.57 11.33
C PRO A 41 3.30 7.50 12.80
N ALA A 42 4.29 7.57 13.68
CA ALA A 42 4.06 7.58 15.12
C ALA A 42 3.08 8.71 15.47
N ALA A 43 2.03 8.36 16.22
CA ALA A 43 1.08 9.36 16.70
C ALA A 43 1.83 10.40 17.55
N PRO A 44 1.53 11.70 17.39
CA PRO A 44 2.12 12.72 18.23
C PRO A 44 1.80 12.43 19.70
N ASP A 45 2.76 12.73 20.58
CA ASP A 45 2.57 12.53 22.03
C ASP A 45 1.35 13.32 22.51
N ARG A 46 0.31 12.59 22.94
CA ARG A 46 -0.93 13.16 23.47
C ARG A 46 -0.71 13.95 24.76
N ARG A 47 0.45 13.81 25.42
CA ARG A 47 0.85 14.56 26.62
C ARG A 47 1.62 15.84 26.32
N ALA A 48 2.11 16.05 25.11
CA ALA A 48 2.81 17.28 24.75
C ALA A 48 1.80 18.45 24.70
N PRO A 49 2.15 19.64 25.24
CA PRO A 49 1.28 20.80 25.11
C PRO A 49 1.06 21.09 23.62
N ALA A 50 -0.21 21.25 23.22
CA ALA A 50 -0.58 21.52 21.83
C ALA A 50 0.07 22.83 21.38
N ALA A 51 1.26 22.74 20.77
CA ALA A 51 1.92 23.86 20.14
C ALA A 51 1.18 24.15 18.83
N GLY A 52 0.17 25.03 18.91
CA GLY A 52 -0.54 25.56 17.75
C GLY A 52 -1.44 24.55 17.02
N GLY A 53 -2.74 24.53 17.35
CA GLY A 53 -3.78 24.00 16.46
C GLY A 53 -3.74 22.50 16.14
N ALA A 54 -3.00 21.70 16.90
CA ALA A 54 -3.00 20.24 16.73
C ALA A 54 -4.39 19.66 17.03
N ASP A 55 -4.90 18.83 16.10
CA ASP A 55 -6.19 18.14 16.20
C ASP A 55 -6.24 17.26 17.47
N PRO A 56 -7.22 17.49 18.38
CA PRO A 56 -7.37 16.72 19.61
C PRO A 56 -7.72 15.24 19.40
N SER A 57 -7.99 14.80 18.17
CA SER A 57 -8.31 13.39 17.86
C SER A 57 -7.11 12.44 17.93
N GLY A 58 -5.88 12.95 17.98
CA GLY A 58 -4.69 12.11 17.95
C GLY A 58 -4.58 11.32 16.64
N GLY A 59 -4.34 12.04 15.54
CA GLY A 59 -3.77 11.53 14.28
C GLY A 59 -4.37 10.22 13.75
N SER A 60 -5.57 10.27 13.15
CA SER A 60 -6.05 9.15 12.32
C SER A 60 -5.38 9.19 10.94
N TRP A 61 -4.89 8.06 10.46
CA TRP A 61 -4.29 7.92 9.14
C TRP A 61 -5.20 7.15 8.20
N LEU A 62 -5.41 7.68 7.00
CA LEU A 62 -6.12 6.99 5.93
C LEU A 62 -5.13 6.64 4.81
N ARG A 63 -5.11 5.37 4.42
CA ARG A 63 -4.33 4.87 3.28
C ARG A 63 -5.28 4.29 2.23
N ALA A 64 -5.09 4.68 0.97
CA ALA A 64 -5.66 3.99 -0.18
C ALA A 64 -4.62 3.03 -0.76
N ASN A 65 -5.02 1.79 -1.04
CA ASN A 65 -4.18 0.80 -1.72
C ASN A 65 -4.90 0.33 -2.99
N MET A 66 -4.26 0.49 -4.14
CA MET A 66 -4.83 0.24 -5.46
C MET A 66 -3.77 -0.36 -6.38
N VAL A 67 -4.21 -1.12 -7.38
CA VAL A 67 -3.38 -1.60 -8.50
C VAL A 67 -3.96 -1.08 -9.81
N SER A 68 -3.10 -0.79 -10.78
CA SER A 68 -3.51 -0.43 -12.12
C SER A 68 -2.57 -1.01 -13.17
N THR A 69 -3.09 -1.23 -14.37
CA THR A 69 -2.28 -1.47 -15.55
C THR A 69 -1.49 -0.22 -15.94
N LEU A 70 -0.55 -0.36 -16.88
CA LEU A 70 0.27 0.76 -17.38
C LEU A 70 -0.57 1.87 -18.03
N ASP A 71 -1.71 1.51 -18.64
CA ASP A 71 -2.70 2.43 -19.18
C ASP A 71 -3.78 2.84 -18.15
N GLY A 72 -3.53 2.62 -16.86
CA GLY A 72 -4.38 3.13 -15.78
C GLY A 72 -5.72 2.42 -15.62
N ALA A 73 -5.91 1.23 -16.20
CA ALA A 73 -7.09 0.42 -15.93
C ALA A 73 -6.97 -0.22 -14.54
N ALA A 74 -8.01 -0.06 -13.71
CA ALA A 74 -8.06 -0.63 -12.35
C ALA A 74 -8.55 -2.09 -12.31
N GLN A 75 -9.00 -2.63 -13.46
CA GLN A 75 -9.60 -3.95 -13.55
C GLN A 75 -9.52 -4.52 -14.97
N HIS A 76 -9.47 -5.84 -15.03
CA HIS A 76 -9.62 -6.65 -16.24
C HIS A 76 -10.78 -7.61 -16.04
N GLU A 77 -11.72 -7.66 -16.98
CA GLU A 77 -12.97 -8.44 -16.87
C GLU A 77 -13.74 -8.17 -15.56
N GLY A 78 -13.76 -6.92 -15.10
CA GLY A 78 -14.49 -6.50 -13.90
C GLY A 78 -13.84 -6.91 -12.58
N ARG A 79 -12.58 -7.36 -12.59
CA ARG A 79 -11.81 -7.69 -11.37
C ARG A 79 -10.41 -7.11 -11.41
N SER A 80 -9.88 -6.80 -10.24
CA SER A 80 -8.50 -6.35 -10.03
C SER A 80 -7.51 -7.51 -9.95
N GLN A 81 -7.95 -8.69 -9.50
CA GLN A 81 -7.08 -9.86 -9.34
C GLN A 81 -6.28 -10.25 -10.59
N PRO A 82 -6.83 -10.21 -11.83
CA PRO A 82 -6.07 -10.60 -13.02
C PRO A 82 -4.92 -9.64 -13.40
N ILE A 83 -4.91 -8.41 -12.87
CA ILE A 83 -3.86 -7.42 -13.11
C ILE A 83 -2.86 -7.32 -11.93
N SER A 84 -2.99 -8.20 -10.95
CA SER A 84 -2.12 -8.31 -9.78
C SER A 84 -1.10 -9.45 -9.92
N CYS A 85 -0.16 -9.55 -8.99
CA CYS A 85 0.85 -10.59 -8.93
C CYS A 85 1.09 -11.07 -7.48
N ALA A 86 1.92 -12.11 -7.31
CA ALA A 86 2.22 -12.65 -5.99
C ALA A 86 2.84 -11.60 -5.03
N ALA A 87 3.71 -10.73 -5.55
CA ALA A 87 4.32 -9.67 -4.76
C ALA A 87 3.30 -8.62 -4.30
N ASP A 88 2.40 -8.18 -5.20
CA ASP A 88 1.31 -7.26 -4.85
C ASP A 88 0.39 -7.88 -3.79
N MET A 89 0.07 -9.18 -3.90
CA MET A 89 -0.77 -9.86 -2.89
C MET A 89 -0.11 -9.95 -1.51
N ARG A 90 1.23 -10.05 -1.43
CA ARG A 90 1.97 -9.98 -0.16
C ARG A 90 1.87 -8.59 0.46
N ILE A 91 2.05 -7.54 -0.34
CA ILE A 91 1.89 -6.14 0.12
C ILE A 91 0.45 -5.92 0.56
N PHE A 92 -0.53 -6.23 -0.28
CA PHE A 92 -1.96 -6.12 0.01
C PHE A 92 -2.35 -6.81 1.32
N GLY A 93 -1.85 -8.02 1.56
CA GLY A 93 -2.07 -8.75 2.81
C GLY A 93 -1.43 -8.06 4.02
N THR A 94 -0.22 -7.53 3.87
CA THR A 94 0.50 -6.81 4.92
C THR A 94 -0.20 -5.51 5.29
N LEU A 95 -0.59 -4.69 4.30
CA LEU A 95 -1.29 -3.43 4.55
C LEU A 95 -2.64 -3.64 5.26
N ARG A 96 -3.33 -4.74 4.97
CA ARG A 96 -4.55 -5.12 5.70
C ARG A 96 -4.28 -5.61 7.13
N GLY A 97 -3.12 -6.21 7.38
CA GLY A 97 -2.68 -6.60 8.72
C GLY A 97 -2.34 -5.40 9.59
N LEU A 98 -1.77 -4.35 9.00
CA LEU A 98 -1.43 -3.09 9.69
C LEU A 98 -2.63 -2.17 9.94
N ALA A 99 -3.74 -2.37 9.22
CA ALA A 99 -4.89 -1.48 9.30
C ALA A 99 -5.80 -1.88 10.47
N ASP A 100 -6.16 -0.92 11.32
CA ASP A 100 -7.19 -1.12 12.35
C ASP A 100 -8.57 -1.38 11.72
N VAL A 101 -8.85 -0.70 10.60
CA VAL A 101 -10.13 -0.79 9.88
C VAL A 101 -9.87 -0.83 8.37
N VAL A 102 -10.48 -1.80 7.69
CA VAL A 102 -10.49 -1.87 6.22
C VAL A 102 -11.85 -1.42 5.69
N ILE A 103 -11.85 -0.36 4.89
CA ILE A 103 -13.04 0.15 4.21
C ILE A 103 -13.01 -0.33 2.76
N ALA A 104 -14.11 -0.91 2.29
CA ALA A 104 -14.24 -1.35 0.90
C ALA A 104 -15.63 -1.01 0.36
N GLY A 105 -15.69 -0.65 -0.93
CA GLY A 105 -16.95 -0.46 -1.64
C GLY A 105 -17.74 -1.77 -1.71
N ALA A 106 -19.05 -1.70 -1.51
CA ALA A 106 -19.89 -2.90 -1.46
C ALA A 106 -19.87 -3.71 -2.77
N GLU A 107 -19.75 -3.04 -3.92
CA GLU A 107 -19.62 -3.71 -5.22
C GLU A 107 -18.31 -4.49 -5.34
N THR A 108 -17.19 -3.88 -4.96
CA THR A 108 -15.88 -4.56 -4.89
C THR A 108 -15.95 -5.78 -3.99
N VAL A 109 -16.56 -5.68 -2.80
CA VAL A 109 -16.73 -6.81 -1.88
C VAL A 109 -17.44 -7.98 -2.57
N ARG A 110 -18.47 -7.71 -3.38
CA ARG A 110 -19.23 -8.74 -4.09
C ARG A 110 -18.47 -9.32 -5.28
N GLN A 111 -17.87 -8.47 -6.12
CA GLN A 111 -17.18 -8.91 -7.34
C GLN A 111 -15.88 -9.66 -7.03
N GLU A 112 -15.14 -9.22 -6.00
CA GLU A 112 -13.88 -9.83 -5.58
C GLU A 112 -14.06 -10.95 -4.55
N GLY A 113 -15.30 -11.23 -4.14
CA GLY A 113 -15.62 -12.30 -3.19
C GLY A 113 -14.98 -12.12 -1.82
N TYR A 114 -14.86 -10.88 -1.33
CA TYR A 114 -14.22 -10.60 -0.04
C TYR A 114 -14.96 -11.32 1.09
N ARG A 115 -14.15 -11.98 1.94
CA ARG A 115 -14.61 -12.67 3.14
C ARG A 115 -14.37 -11.78 4.37
N PRO A 116 -15.02 -12.09 5.51
CA PRO A 116 -14.72 -11.42 6.77
C PRO A 116 -13.21 -11.40 7.03
N ALA A 117 -12.69 -10.24 7.45
CA ALA A 117 -11.30 -10.10 7.83
C ALA A 117 -10.99 -11.03 9.01
N ARG A 118 -9.83 -11.68 8.95
CA ARG A 118 -9.30 -12.50 10.05
C ARG A 118 -7.97 -11.89 10.47
N ALA A 119 -7.73 -11.82 11.77
CA ALA A 119 -6.41 -11.51 12.29
C ALA A 119 -5.41 -12.55 11.73
N ARG A 120 -4.27 -12.09 11.24
CA ARG A 120 -3.20 -12.97 10.76
C ARG A 120 -2.24 -13.17 11.92
N GLU A 121 -1.87 -14.41 12.24
CA GLU A 121 -0.92 -14.69 13.32
C GLU A 121 0.47 -14.05 13.11
N ALA A 122 0.79 -13.69 11.87
CA ALA A 122 2.05 -13.02 11.54
C ALA A 122 2.11 -11.54 11.96
N PHE A 123 1.01 -10.96 12.47
CA PHE A 123 0.93 -9.57 12.93
C PHE A 123 0.20 -9.47 14.27
#